data_AF-A0A538CYN5-F1
#
_entry.id   AF-A0A538CYN5-F1
#
_cell.length_a   1.000
_cell.length_b   1.000
_cell.length_c   1.000
_cell.angle_alpha   90.00
_cell.angle_beta   90.00
_cell.angle_gamma   90.00
#
_symmetry.space_group_name_H-M   'P 1'
#
loop_
_entity.id
_entity.type
_entity.pdbx_description
1 polymer ?
#
loop_
_entity_poly.entity_id
_entity_poly.type
_entity_poly.pdbx_seq_one_letter_code
_entity_poly.pdbx_strand_id
1 'polypeptide(L)'
;MTATLPDGRSVRVWIGVPEDSYIARRDIDTVDIELSVVDGSHLAAVNTVLDADQESEARALAREIVAGLEAGKLEPTAAALEPLADQPR
;
A
#
# COMPACT_ATOMS: atom_id res chain seq x y z
N MET A 1 -3.80 4.32 -6.30
CA MET A 1 -3.65 3.77 -7.66
C MET A 1 -4.50 2.50 -7.79
N THR A 2 -4.67 1.95 -8.99
CA THR A 2 -5.38 0.67 -9.17
C THR A 2 -4.50 -0.27 -9.99
N ALA A 3 -4.48 -1.54 -9.62
CA ALA A 3 -3.83 -2.64 -10.32
C ALA A 3 -4.89 -3.64 -10.81
N THR A 4 -4.69 -4.21 -12.00
CA THR A 4 -5.51 -5.34 -12.47
C THR A 4 -4.75 -6.64 -12.27
N LEU A 5 -5.24 -7.50 -11.38
CA LEU A 5 -4.62 -8.80 -11.12
C LEU A 5 -4.73 -9.72 -12.35
N PRO A 6 -3.86 -10.74 -12.47
CA PRO A 6 -3.95 -11.74 -13.55
C PRO A 6 -5.29 -12.50 -13.61
N ASP A 7 -6.02 -12.56 -12.49
CA ASP A 7 -7.37 -13.15 -12.42
C ASP A 7 -8.50 -12.19 -12.84
N GLY A 8 -8.16 -10.97 -13.25
CA GLY A 8 -9.08 -9.94 -13.72
C GLY A 8 -9.66 -9.05 -12.63
N ARG A 9 -9.41 -9.32 -11.33
CA ARG A 9 -9.87 -8.44 -10.25
C ARG A 9 -9.09 -7.12 -10.25
N SER A 10 -9.79 -6.02 -9.95
CA SER A 10 -9.16 -4.71 -9.74
C SER A 10 -8.91 -4.46 -8.25
N VAL A 11 -7.65 -4.20 -7.91
CA VAL A 11 -7.20 -3.89 -6.55
C VAL A 11 -6.79 -2.42 -6.47
N ARG A 12 -7.38 -1.68 -5.55
CA ARG A 12 -6.93 -0.35 -5.15
C ARG A 12 -5.69 -0.51 -4.27
N VAL A 13 -4.64 0.20 -4.65
CA VAL A 13 -3.40 0.39 -3.88
C VAL A 13 -3.42 1.80 -3.32
N TRP A 14 -3.47 1.92 -2.00
CA TRP A 14 -3.37 3.20 -1.30
C TRP A 14 -2.11 3.20 -0.44
N ILE A 15 -1.40 4.33 -0.46
CA ILE A 15 -0.28 4.57 0.44
C ILE A 15 -0.43 5.97 1.01
N GLY A 16 -0.47 6.10 2.33
CA GLY A 16 -0.66 7.38 2.99
C GLY A 16 -0.75 7.26 4.51
N VAL A 17 -0.90 8.41 5.17
CA VAL A 17 -1.07 8.46 6.62
C VAL A 17 -2.40 7.82 7.00
N PRO A 18 -2.41 6.75 7.83
CA PRO A 18 -3.63 6.03 8.17
C PRO A 18 -4.67 6.90 8.87
N GLU A 19 -5.94 6.54 8.71
CA GLU A 19 -7.03 7.15 9.47
C GLU A 19 -7.19 6.43 10.81
N ASP A 20 -6.74 7.06 11.90
CA ASP A 20 -6.96 6.58 13.27
C ASP A 20 -7.90 7.53 14.02
N SER A 21 -8.98 7.00 14.60
CA SER A 21 -9.95 7.80 15.36
C SER A 21 -9.44 8.27 16.74
N TYR A 22 -8.38 7.64 17.25
CA TYR A 22 -7.78 7.93 18.54
C TYR A 22 -6.57 8.86 18.45
N ILE A 23 -5.94 8.97 17.29
CA ILE A 23 -4.75 9.79 17.04
C ILE A 23 -5.07 10.78 15.93
N ALA A 24 -4.86 12.08 16.17
CA ALA A 24 -5.08 13.05 15.10
C ALA A 24 -4.08 12.81 13.97
N ARG A 25 -4.53 12.92 12.72
CA ARG A 25 -3.69 12.66 11.53
C ARG A 25 -2.36 13.43 11.50
N ARG A 26 -2.30 14.63 12.10
CA ARG A 26 -1.09 15.45 12.20
C ARG A 26 -0.05 14.92 13.21
N ASP A 27 -0.45 13.97 14.04
CA ASP A 27 0.37 13.35 15.09
C ASP A 27 0.81 11.92 14.66
N ILE A 28 0.60 11.56 13.38
CA ILE A 28 1.03 10.30 12.77
C ILE A 28 2.06 10.65 11.69
N ASP A 29 3.30 10.24 11.91
CA ASP A 29 4.43 10.57 11.04
C ASP A 29 4.80 9.45 10.07
N THR A 30 4.07 8.33 10.04
CA THR A 30 4.33 7.22 9.12
C THR A 30 3.18 7.03 8.12
N VAL A 31 3.47 6.33 7.03
CA VAL A 31 2.44 5.92 6.05
C VAL A 31 2.26 4.41 6.01
N ASP A 32 1.03 3.99 5.71
CA ASP A 32 0.65 2.59 5.54
C ASP A 32 0.43 2.26 4.07
N ILE A 33 0.58 1.00 3.71
CA ILE A 33 0.09 0.42 2.46
C ILE A 33 -1.24 -0.25 2.76
N GLU A 34 -2.29 0.11 2.02
CA GLU A 34 -3.57 -0.58 2.05
C GLU A 34 -3.95 -1.11 0.67
N LEU A 35 -4.36 -2.38 0.63
CA LEU A 35 -4.93 -3.05 -0.52
C LEU A 35 -6.40 -3.38 -0.28
N SER A 36 -7.25 -3.01 -1.25
CA SER A 36 -8.67 -3.36 -1.25
C SER A 36 -9.14 -3.69 -2.65
N VAL A 37 -10.13 -4.55 -2.79
CA VAL A 37 -10.86 -4.65 -4.06
C VAL A 37 -11.63 -3.35 -4.27
N VAL A 38 -11.60 -2.78 -5.47
CA VAL A 38 -12.12 -1.41 -5.75
C VAL A 38 -13.54 -1.16 -5.22
N ASP A 39 -14.40 -2.17 -5.26
CA ASP A 39 -15.80 -2.12 -4.79
C ASP A 39 -16.09 -3.17 -3.70
N GLY A 40 -15.08 -3.57 -2.93
CA GLY A 40 -15.22 -4.74 -2.08
C GLY A 40 -14.32 -4.74 -0.87
N SER A 41 -13.94 -5.94 -0.48
CA SER A 41 -13.26 -6.19 0.77
C SER A 41 -11.84 -5.65 0.80
N HIS A 42 -11.45 -5.21 2.00
CA HIS A 42 -10.05 -5.02 2.36
C HIS A 42 -9.29 -6.35 2.23
N LEU A 43 -8.06 -6.29 1.71
CA LEU A 43 -7.20 -7.44 1.45
C LEU A 43 -5.99 -7.48 2.39
N ALA A 44 -5.30 -6.36 2.55
CA ALA A 44 -4.09 -6.27 3.34
C ALA A 44 -3.82 -4.82 3.76
N ALA A 45 -3.30 -4.64 4.97
CA ALA A 45 -2.72 -3.39 5.44
C ALA A 45 -1.37 -3.69 6.10
N VAL A 46 -0.34 -2.92 5.78
CA VAL A 46 0.98 -3.00 6.41
C VAL A 46 1.55 -1.60 6.60
N ASN A 47 2.15 -1.36 7.76
CA ASN A 47 2.86 -0.11 8.03
C ASN A 47 4.17 -0.11 7.25
N THR A 48 4.62 1.06 6.80
CA THR A 48 5.93 1.20 6.16
C THR A 48 6.94 1.86 7.09
N VAL A 49 8.22 1.78 6.73
CA VAL A 49 9.28 2.59 7.35
C VAL A 49 9.34 4.01 6.80
N LEU A 50 8.44 4.39 5.88
CA LEU A 50 8.42 5.72 5.29
C LEU A 50 7.71 6.73 6.18
N ASP A 51 8.31 7.91 6.27
CA ASP A 51 7.73 9.06 6.95
C ASP A 51 6.65 9.74 6.07
N ALA A 52 5.76 10.49 6.71
CA ALA A 52 4.63 11.16 6.09
C ALA A 52 5.02 12.24 5.06
N ASP A 53 6.24 12.77 5.14
CA ASP A 53 6.78 13.76 4.20
C ASP A 53 7.52 13.14 3.00
N GLN A 54 7.71 11.81 2.98
CA GLN A 54 8.37 11.07 1.89
C GLN A 54 7.38 10.74 0.74
N GLU A 55 6.72 11.77 0.19
CA GLU A 55 5.68 11.61 -0.84
C GLU A 55 6.21 10.97 -2.14
N SER A 56 7.43 11.29 -2.54
CA SER A 56 8.06 10.74 -3.77
C SER A 56 8.29 9.24 -3.67
N GLU A 57 8.79 8.80 -2.52
CA GLU A 57 9.12 7.44 -2.16
C GLU A 57 7.84 6.62 -2.04
N ALA A 58 6.83 7.14 -1.34
CA ALA A 58 5.51 6.52 -1.27
C ALA A 58 4.88 6.35 -2.67
N ARG A 59 5.01 7.35 -3.54
CA ARG A 59 4.52 7.22 -4.93
C ARG A 59 5.33 6.22 -5.76
N ALA A 60 6.64 6.12 -5.53
CA ALA A 60 7.49 5.12 -6.18
C ALA A 60 7.11 3.70 -5.74
N LEU A 61 6.94 3.50 -4.43
CA LEU A 61 6.48 2.25 -3.83
C LEU A 61 5.10 1.83 -4.36
N ALA A 62 4.15 2.77 -4.47
CA ALA A 62 2.83 2.49 -5.05
C ALA A 62 2.92 1.97 -6.49
N ARG A 63 3.82 2.54 -7.32
CA ARG A 63 4.05 2.08 -8.70
C ARG A 63 4.68 0.70 -8.75
N GLU A 64 5.63 0.42 -7.86
CA GLU A 64 6.27 -0.90 -7.75
C GLU A 64 5.25 -1.97 -7.37
N ILE A 65 4.41 -1.71 -6.38
CA ILE A 65 3.35 -2.63 -5.94
C ILE A 65 2.36 -2.88 -7.08
N VAL A 66 1.90 -1.83 -7.76
CA VAL A 66 1.00 -1.97 -8.92
C VAL A 66 1.64 -2.88 -9.99
N ALA A 67 2.89 -2.62 -10.37
CA ALA A 67 3.58 -3.43 -11.37
C ALA A 67 3.76 -4.90 -10.92
N GLY A 68 4.06 -5.14 -9.65
CA GLY A 68 4.18 -6.48 -9.08
C GLY A 68 2.87 -7.25 -9.09
N LEU A 69 1.78 -6.59 -8.69
CA LEU A 69 0.42 -7.15 -8.68
C LEU A 69 -0.05 -7.48 -10.10
N GLU A 70 0.11 -6.56 -11.05
CA GLU A 70 -0.30 -6.76 -12.45
C GLU A 70 0.49 -7.88 -13.13
N ALA A 71 1.78 -8.02 -12.80
CA ALA A 71 2.62 -9.08 -13.31
C ALA A 71 2.37 -10.45 -12.65
N GLY A 72 1.54 -10.53 -11.60
CA GLY A 72 1.37 -11.75 -10.79
C GLY A 72 2.62 -12.16 -10.01
N LYS A 73 3.58 -11.24 -9.84
CA LYS A 73 4.83 -11.46 -9.09
C LYS A 73 4.70 -11.10 -7.61
N LEU A 74 3.66 -10.34 -7.29
CA LEU A 74 3.30 -9.94 -5.94
C LEU A 74 1.88 -10.44 -5.67
N GLU A 75 1.69 -11.18 -4.59
CA GLU A 75 0.35 -11.54 -4.13
C GLU A 75 -0.26 -10.36 -3.36
N PRO A 76 -1.59 -10.15 -3.41
CA PRO A 76 -2.26 -9.07 -2.69
C PRO A 76 -2.46 -9.43 -1.20
N THR A 77 -1.38 -9.75 -0.49
CA THR A 77 -1.38 -10.19 0.91
C THR A 77 -0.39 -9.35 1.74
N ALA A 78 -0.62 -9.25 3.05
CA ALA A 78 0.26 -8.51 3.95
C ALA A 78 1.70 -9.06 3.90
N ALA A 79 1.86 -10.38 4.01
CA ALA A 79 3.17 -11.04 3.99
C ALA A 79 3.97 -10.79 2.71
N ALA A 80 3.30 -10.62 1.56
CA ALA A 80 3.98 -10.28 0.31
C ALA A 80 4.41 -8.81 0.25
N LEU A 81 3.70 -7.92 0.95
CA LEU A 81 3.99 -6.49 1.02
C LEU A 81 5.06 -6.15 2.06
N GLU A 82 5.15 -6.88 3.18
CA GLU A 82 6.09 -6.64 4.28
C GLU A 82 7.54 -6.38 3.80
N PRO A 83 8.14 -7.20 2.91
CA PRO A 83 9.51 -6.95 2.45
C PRO A 83 9.66 -5.64 1.67
N LEU A 84 8.61 -5.14 1.02
CA LEU A 84 8.61 -3.85 0.32
C LEU A 84 8.41 -2.68 1.27
N ALA A 85 7.62 -2.90 2.34
CA ALA A 85 7.29 -1.92 3.36
C ALA A 85 8.46 -1.63 4.33
N ASP A 86 9.32 -2.62 4.56
CA ASP A 86 10.48 -2.54 5.45
C ASP A 86 11.75 -1.95 4.78
N GLN A 87 11.67 -1.61 3.50
CA GLN A 87 12.82 -1.08 2.76
C GLN A 87 12.95 0.44 2.93
N PRO A 88 14.11 0.95 3.37
CA PRO A 88 14.41 2.37 3.24
C PRO A 88 14.47 2.73 1.74
N ARG A 89 13.90 3.87 1.37
CA ARG A 89 13.79 4.34 -0.02
C ARG A 89 14.57 5.63 -0.23
#